data_AF-A0AAV5Y6Y7-F1
#
_entry.id   AF-A0AAV5Y6Y7-F1
#
_cell.length_a   1.000
_cell.length_b   1.000
_cell.length_c   1.000
_cell.angle_alpha   90.00
_cell.angle_beta   90.00
_cell.angle_gamma   90.00
#
_symmetry.space_group_name_H-M   'P 1'
#
loop_
_entity.id
_entity.type
_entity.pdbx_description
1 polymer ?
#
loop_
_entity_poly.entity_id
_entity_poly.type
_entity_poly.pdbx_seq_one_letter_code
_entity_poly.pdbx_strand_id
1 'polypeptide(L)'
;LPNGTLLESPCHTFYLQLVEPPPGSATPWAEGLVRVGLGARDVPAAVRALTERGIVFVDRGTVQPSERGALTREYLGSVTFELVVSHL
;
A
#
# COMPACT_ATOMS: atom_id res chain seq x y z
N LEU A 1 9.20 -4.92 -1.92
CA LEU A 1 8.44 -3.70 -2.27
C LEU A 1 8.86 -3.29 -3.68
N PRO A 2 7.96 -2.75 -4.52
CA PRO A 2 8.33 -2.30 -5.85
C PRO A 2 9.45 -1.25 -5.75
N ASN A 3 10.47 -1.41 -6.58
CA ASN A 3 11.52 -0.39 -6.73
C ASN A 3 10.91 0.80 -7.47
N GLY A 4 11.21 2.01 -7.02
CA GLY A 4 10.63 3.22 -7.59
C GLY A 4 11.26 4.47 -7.02
N THR A 5 11.04 5.60 -7.69
CA THR A 5 11.54 6.91 -7.26
C THR A 5 10.60 7.47 -6.20
N LEU A 6 11.12 7.77 -5.02
CA LEU A 6 10.35 8.40 -3.95
C LEU A 6 10.42 9.92 -4.09
N LEU A 7 9.26 10.56 -4.22
CA LEU A 7 9.10 12.00 -4.16
C LEU A 7 8.63 12.38 -2.77
N GLU A 8 9.33 13.33 -2.16
CA GLU A 8 9.03 13.86 -0.83
C GLU A 8 8.24 15.17 -0.95
N SER A 9 7.15 15.26 -0.18
CA SER A 9 6.40 16.51 -0.11
C SER A 9 7.15 17.60 0.65
N PRO A 10 6.94 18.89 0.33
CA PRO A 10 7.55 19.99 1.08
C PRO A 10 7.20 20.03 2.57
N CYS A 11 6.06 19.44 2.96
CA CYS A 11 5.64 19.36 4.36
C CYS A 11 6.14 18.10 5.08
N HIS A 12 6.86 17.21 4.40
CA HIS A 12 7.43 15.96 4.94
C HIS A 12 6.39 14.97 5.52
N THR A 13 5.10 15.18 5.26
CA THR A 13 4.01 14.34 5.80
C THR A 13 3.41 13.38 4.78
N PHE A 14 3.67 13.57 3.49
CA PHE A 14 3.28 12.62 2.45
C PHE A 14 4.40 12.40 1.43
N TYR A 15 4.39 11.22 0.82
CA TYR A 15 5.38 10.81 -0.16
C TYR A 15 4.66 10.13 -1.33
N LEU A 16 5.16 10.33 -2.54
CA LEU A 16 4.67 9.65 -3.74
C LEU A 16 5.77 8.74 -4.29
N GLN A 17 5.51 7.45 -4.39
CA GLN A 17 6.43 6.52 -5.03
C GLN A 17 6.03 6.33 -6.50
N LEU A 18 6.88 6.79 -7.42
CA LEU A 18 6.74 6.52 -8.84
C LEU A 18 7.31 5.14 -9.14
N VAL A 19 6.46 4.24 -9.64
CA VAL A 19 6.85 2.89 -10.03
C VAL A 19 6.82 2.80 -11.54
N GLU A 20 8.02 2.69 -12.13
CA GLU A 20 8.18 2.56 -13.58
C GLU A 20 7.92 1.11 -14.04
N PRO A 21 7.42 0.92 -15.26
CA PRO A 21 7.38 -0.40 -15.87
C PRO A 21 8.77 -1.03 -15.91
N PRO A 22 8.89 -2.35 -15.69
CA PRO A 22 10.15 -3.04 -15.85
C PRO A 22 10.63 -2.96 -17.31
N PRO A 23 11.96 -2.93 -17.56
CA PRO A 23 12.51 -2.89 -18.92
C PRO A 23 11.96 -4.02 -19.78
N GLY A 24 11.48 -3.68 -20.99
CA GLY A 24 10.92 -4.66 -21.93
C GLY A 24 9.46 -5.03 -21.70
N SER A 25 8.71 -4.26 -20.90
CA SER A 25 7.25 -4.43 -20.77
C SER A 25 6.56 -4.30 -22.14
N ALA A 26 5.95 -5.39 -22.61
CA ALA A 26 5.30 -5.44 -23.93
C ALA A 26 3.93 -4.75 -23.99
N THR A 27 3.28 -4.54 -22.85
CA THR A 27 1.95 -3.92 -22.74
C THR A 27 2.09 -2.46 -22.30
N PRO A 28 1.34 -1.51 -22.89
CA PRO A 28 1.30 -0.15 -22.38
C PRO A 28 0.84 -0.14 -20.93
N TRP A 29 1.74 0.31 -20.04
CA TRP A 29 1.40 0.58 -18.65
C TRP A 29 0.63 1.91 -18.62
N ALA A 30 -0.66 1.82 -18.29
CA ALA A 30 -1.44 3.02 -18.04
C ALA A 30 -0.97 3.66 -16.74
N GLU A 31 -0.75 4.97 -16.78
CA GLU A 31 -0.50 5.73 -15.56
C GLU A 31 -1.74 5.66 -14.67
N GLY A 32 -1.52 5.35 -13.40
CA GLY A 32 -2.61 5.20 -12.44
C GLY A 32 -2.12 5.01 -11.02
N LEU A 33 -3.00 5.28 -10.07
CA LEU A 33 -2.75 5.01 -8.67
C LEU A 33 -2.89 3.52 -8.41
N VAL A 34 -1.81 2.85 -8.03
CA VAL A 34 -1.80 1.40 -7.79
C VAL A 34 -1.88 1.06 -6.30
N ARG A 35 -1.40 1.96 -5.43
CA ARG A 35 -1.32 1.71 -4.00
C ARG A 35 -1.33 2.98 -3.18
N VAL A 36 -2.05 2.94 -2.06
CA VAL A 36 -2.06 4.01 -1.04
C VAL A 36 -1.56 3.44 0.28
N GLY A 37 -0.45 3.99 0.77
CA GLY A 37 0.07 3.69 2.11
C GLY A 37 -0.57 4.58 3.16
N LEU A 38 -1.06 3.98 4.24
CA LEU A 38 -1.65 4.66 5.38
C LEU A 38 -0.88 4.28 6.65
N GLY A 39 -0.41 5.31 7.37
CA GLY A 39 0.26 5.11 8.65
C GLY A 39 -0.71 4.63 9.73
N ALA A 40 -0.33 3.60 10.48
CA ALA A 40 -1.06 3.10 11.65
C ALA A 40 -0.08 2.90 12.82
N ARG A 41 -0.47 3.36 14.02
CA ARG A 41 0.33 3.15 15.24
C ARG A 41 0.30 1.69 15.71
N ASP A 42 -0.84 1.04 15.52
CA ASP A 42 -1.07 -0.36 15.84
C ASP A 42 -1.75 -1.01 14.63
N VAL A 43 -0.93 -1.66 13.80
CA VAL A 43 -1.40 -2.32 12.58
C VAL A 43 -2.39 -3.45 12.91
N PRO A 44 -2.11 -4.39 13.84
CA PRO A 44 -3.08 -5.44 14.21
C PRO A 44 -4.45 -4.90 14.67
N ALA A 45 -4.48 -3.84 15.48
CA ALA A 45 -5.74 -3.25 15.91
C ALA A 45 -6.50 -2.60 14.75
N ALA A 46 -5.80 -1.90 13.86
CA ALA A 46 -6.40 -1.31 12.66
C ALA A 46 -6.94 -2.38 11.70
N VAL A 47 -6.19 -3.46 11.47
CA VAL A 47 -6.62 -4.60 10.66
C VAL A 47 -7.91 -5.20 11.21
N ARG A 48 -7.99 -5.46 12.51
CA ARG A 48 -9.19 -5.99 13.16
C ARG A 48 -10.39 -5.07 12.96
N ALA A 49 -10.26 -3.78 13.27
CA ALA A 49 -11.34 -2.81 13.13
C ALA A 49 -11.82 -2.67 11.67
N LEU A 50 -10.92 -2.71 10.70
CA LEU A 50 -11.28 -2.64 9.28
C LEU A 50 -11.93 -3.94 8.79
N THR A 51 -11.48 -5.09 9.30
CA THR A 51 -12.07 -6.39 8.98
C THR A 51 -13.51 -6.49 9.48
N GLU A 52 -13.80 -6.00 10.69
CA GLU A 52 -15.16 -5.88 11.23
C GLU A 52 -16.08 -5.02 10.37
N ARG A 53 -15.51 -4.12 9.54
CA ARG A 53 -16.22 -3.25 8.59
C ARG A 53 -16.25 -3.82 7.17
N GLY A 54 -15.80 -5.07 6.98
CA GLY A 54 -15.83 -5.77 5.70
C GLY A 54 -14.61 -5.54 4.81
N ILE A 55 -13.54 -4.93 5.31
CA ILE A 55 -12.29 -4.81 4.56
C ILE A 55 -11.53 -6.14 4.59
N VAL A 56 -11.05 -6.56 3.43
CA VAL A 56 -10.38 -7.85 3.25
C VAL A 56 -8.89 -7.61 3.03
N PHE A 57 -8.08 -8.21 3.90
CA PHE A 57 -6.63 -8.22 3.80
C PHE A 57 -6.14 -9.47 3.06
N VAL A 58 -5.00 -9.35 2.39
CA VAL A 58 -4.31 -10.48 1.74
C VAL A 58 -3.78 -11.39 2.85
N ASP A 59 -4.22 -12.65 2.88
CA ASP A 59 -3.99 -13.57 4.00
C ASP A 59 -2.85 -14.59 3.75
N ARG A 60 -2.09 -14.43 2.65
CA ARG A 60 -1.04 -15.37 2.24
C ARG A 60 0.23 -14.66 1.78
N GLY A 61 1.37 -15.28 2.07
CA GLY A 61 2.68 -14.84 1.60
C GLY A 61 3.32 -13.76 2.48
N THR A 62 4.32 -13.05 1.94
CA THR A 62 5.13 -12.05 2.68
C THR A 62 4.39 -10.76 3.03
N VAL A 63 3.16 -10.59 2.52
CA VAL A 63 2.31 -9.40 2.69
C VAL A 63 1.09 -9.64 3.59
N GLN A 64 1.05 -10.81 4.26
CA GLN A 64 0.04 -11.10 5.26
C GLN A 64 0.09 -10.11 6.43
N PRO A 65 -1.06 -9.77 7.06
CA PRO A 65 -1.09 -8.89 8.21
C PRO A 65 -0.10 -9.31 9.30
N SER A 66 0.67 -8.33 9.76
CA SER A 66 1.66 -8.48 10.81
C SER A 66 1.75 -7.20 11.63
N GLU A 67 2.58 -7.20 12.65
CA GLU A 67 2.89 -5.98 13.41
C GLU A 67 3.50 -4.87 12.54
N ARG A 68 4.15 -5.22 11.42
CA ARG A 68 4.87 -4.26 10.57
C ARG A 68 4.03 -3.66 9.45
N GLY A 69 2.94 -4.34 9.08
CA GLY A 69 2.09 -3.89 8.00
C GLY A 69 1.05 -4.92 7.57
N ALA A 70 0.14 -4.48 6.72
CA ALA A 70 -0.92 -5.29 6.15
C ALA A 70 -1.36 -4.71 4.80
N LEU A 71 -1.60 -5.57 3.81
CA LEU A 71 -2.06 -5.15 2.49
C LEU A 71 -3.50 -5.62 2.25
N THR A 72 -4.35 -4.74 1.73
CA THR A 72 -5.71 -5.13 1.33
C THR A 72 -5.73 -5.85 -0.02
N ARG A 73 -6.84 -6.53 -0.33
CA ARG A 73 -7.17 -6.82 -1.74
C ARG A 73 -7.37 -5.52 -2.52
N GLU A 74 -7.44 -5.61 -3.85
CA GLU A 74 -7.75 -4.48 -4.71
C GLU A 74 -9.17 -3.94 -4.44
N TYR A 75 -9.25 -2.62 -4.36
CA TYR A 75 -10.47 -1.84 -4.28
C TYR A 75 -10.40 -0.73 -5.33
N LEU A 76 -11.53 -0.06 -5.60
CA LEU A 76 -11.59 1.07 -6.54
C LEU A 76 -10.97 0.75 -7.92
N GLY A 77 -11.22 -0.46 -8.44
CA GLY A 77 -10.75 -0.92 -9.74
C GLY A 77 -9.40 -1.64 -9.71
N SER A 78 -8.38 -1.07 -9.07
CA SER A 78 -7.02 -1.65 -9.04
C SER A 78 -6.16 -1.18 -7.87
N VAL A 79 -6.70 -0.37 -6.97
CA VAL A 79 -5.93 0.25 -5.88
C VAL A 79 -5.84 -0.71 -4.70
N THR A 80 -4.63 -0.97 -4.23
CA THR A 80 -4.39 -1.65 -2.96
C THR A 80 -4.15 -0.62 -1.85
N PHE A 81 -4.62 -0.91 -0.64
CA PHE A 81 -4.32 -0.11 0.54
C PHE A 81 -3.32 -0.86 1.42
N GLU A 82 -2.25 -0.18 1.82
CA GLU A 82 -1.21 -0.73 2.68
C GLU A 82 -1.23 0.00 4.01
N LEU A 83 -1.40 -0.74 5.10
CA LEU A 83 -1.12 -0.24 6.44
C LEU A 83 0.36 -0.41 6.72
N VAL A 84 1.02 0.65 7.16
CA VAL A 84 2.42 0.63 7.58
C VAL A 84 2.54 1.20 8.99
N VAL A 85 3.47 0.67 9.78
CA VAL A 85 3.75 1.26 11.09
C VAL A 85 4.24 2.69 10.91
N SER A 86 3.57 3.63 11.57
CA SER A 86 3.97 5.03 11.58
C SER A 86 3.77 5.64 12.97
N HIS A 87 4.72 6.48 13.35
CA HIS A 87 4.70 7.26 14.59
C HIS A 87 4.54 8.76 14.34
N LEU A 88 4.27 9.15 13.08
CA LEU A 88 3.89 10.52 12.72
C LEU A 88 2.64 10.98 13.51
#